data_AF-A0A1Q9DQS8-F1
#
_entry.id   AF-A0A1Q9DQS8-F1
#
_cell.length_a   1.000
_cell.length_b   1.000
_cell.length_c   1.000
_cell.angle_alpha   90.00
_cell.angle_beta   90.00
_cell.angle_gamma   90.00
#
_symmetry.space_group_name_H-M   'P 1'
#
loop_
_entity.id
_entity.type
_entity.pdbx_description
1 polymer ?
#
loop_
_entity_poly.entity_id
_entity_poly.type
_entity_poly.pdbx_seq_one_letter_code
_entity_poly.pdbx_strand_id
1 'polypeptide(L)'
;MWIYRYMSSAHRLERVFGTAEALQVVPQVVLGLFLRPQGKAAPFLVTNMHLKSRVQEKLLPAGMDYTAFKHFQLEHFLLAARSAAEQYAPGTSVLCCGDMNLCLLGDPGASQVVMDLGFQDTGATSAGGTAPSPVDFILARSAPGTVVAQAALELPAIDYTQQLPNASYPSDHVLRAVKLRLMGMQARTQAAAPVGDPDIPYPPSIVIVFVAIIATILFVIIIITIGIMVIVINSIIRAPPPSSTSFSRLIIVAIIVSIITIFAVRVSNGIPAARDEFDCDFSQLAAARLDDPVAEGILGQIEPSIFDALGVEPIGHRLLLARGILRLAA
;
A
#
# COMPACT_ATOMS: atom_id res chain seq x y z
N MET A 1 10.74 -4.82 9.39
CA MET A 1 10.20 -3.56 8.84
C MET A 1 10.99 -3.26 7.61
N TRP A 2 10.35 -3.07 6.46
CA TRP A 2 11.06 -2.74 5.24
C TRP A 2 10.64 -1.34 4.78
N ILE A 3 11.56 -0.38 4.86
CA ILE A 3 11.36 0.92 4.23
C ILE A 3 12.07 0.84 2.88
N TYR A 4 11.41 1.31 1.82
CA TYR A 4 11.99 1.40 0.50
C TYR A 4 12.01 2.86 0.04
N ARG A 5 13.13 3.28 -0.55
CA ARG A 5 13.25 4.56 -1.23
C ARG A 5 13.13 4.33 -2.72
N TYR A 6 12.20 5.01 -3.37
CA TYR A 6 12.16 5.05 -4.82
C TYR A 6 13.14 6.11 -5.34
N MET A 7 14.17 5.67 -6.07
CA MET A 7 15.17 6.53 -6.70
C MET A 7 14.74 6.83 -8.13
N SER A 8 14.15 8.01 -8.36
CA SER A 8 13.61 8.39 -9.68
C SER A 8 14.66 8.41 -10.79
N SER A 9 15.91 8.75 -10.48
CA SER A 9 17.02 8.78 -11.45
C SER A 9 17.49 7.40 -11.90
N ALA A 10 17.15 6.34 -11.16
CA ALA A 10 17.64 4.98 -11.41
C ALA A 10 16.51 3.94 -11.54
N HIS A 11 15.25 4.38 -11.46
CA HIS A 11 14.06 3.51 -11.47
C HIS A 11 14.17 2.30 -10.54
N ARG A 12 14.82 2.48 -9.38
CA ARG A 12 15.11 1.39 -8.44
C ARG A 12 14.48 1.67 -7.09
N LEU A 13 13.87 0.64 -6.51
CA LEU A 13 13.53 0.60 -5.10
C LEU A 13 14.77 0.16 -4.32
N GLU A 14 15.34 1.07 -3.55
CA GLU A 14 16.43 0.78 -2.64
C GLU A 14 15.85 0.40 -1.28
N ARG A 15 16.27 -0.74 -0.73
CA ARG A 15 15.92 -1.13 0.62
C ARG A 15 16.68 -0.23 1.59
N VAL A 16 15.94 0.57 2.34
CA VAL A 16 16.46 1.53 3.32
C VAL A 16 16.66 0.89 4.69
N PHE A 17 15.78 -0.04 5.09
CA PHE A 17 15.80 -0.61 6.44
C PHE A 17 15.27 -2.04 6.47
N GLY A 18 15.82 -2.91 7.34
CA GLY A 18 15.17 -4.15 7.78
C GLY A 18 16.11 -5.30 8.22
N THR A 19 15.73 -6.00 9.30
CA THR A 19 16.38 -7.22 9.82
C THR A 19 15.39 -8.41 9.90
N ALA A 20 15.90 -9.64 9.80
CA ALA A 20 15.12 -10.87 9.56
C ALA A 20 14.48 -11.50 10.81
N GLU A 21 15.09 -11.38 12.00
CA GLU A 21 14.57 -12.02 13.22
C GLU A 21 13.50 -11.17 13.94
N ALA A 22 13.45 -9.86 13.67
CA ALA A 22 12.47 -8.93 14.25
C ALA A 22 11.07 -9.01 13.59
N LEU A 23 10.88 -9.79 12.52
CA LEU A 23 9.65 -9.77 11.70
C LEU A 23 8.37 -10.21 12.45
N GLN A 24 8.48 -10.95 13.56
CA GLN A 24 7.33 -11.27 14.41
C GLN A 24 6.99 -10.19 15.45
N VAL A 25 7.98 -9.34 15.75
CA VAL A 25 7.91 -8.26 16.74
C VAL A 25 7.49 -6.94 16.10
N VAL A 26 7.55 -6.84 14.77
CA VAL A 26 7.37 -5.59 14.01
C VAL A 26 5.92 -5.44 13.49
N PRO A 27 5.41 -4.21 13.33
CA PRO A 27 4.15 -3.93 12.61
C PRO A 27 4.05 -4.64 11.25
N GLN A 28 2.84 -5.09 10.90
CA GLN A 28 2.62 -6.05 9.81
C GLN A 28 2.90 -5.51 8.41
N VAL A 29 2.68 -4.23 8.19
CA VAL A 29 2.89 -3.61 6.88
C VAL A 29 3.40 -2.21 7.13
N VAL A 30 4.56 -1.88 6.55
CA VAL A 30 5.05 -0.50 6.49
C VAL A 30 5.33 -0.17 5.04
N LEU A 31 4.52 0.71 4.47
CA LEU A 31 4.80 1.33 3.18
C LEU A 31 5.11 2.80 3.44
N GLY A 32 6.31 3.24 3.06
CA GLY A 32 6.73 4.64 3.10
C GLY A 32 6.80 5.23 1.69
N LEU A 33 6.12 6.35 1.47
CA LEU A 33 6.13 7.10 0.23
C LEU A 33 6.65 8.51 0.50
N PHE A 34 7.76 8.87 -0.15
CA PHE A 34 8.20 10.26 -0.19
C PHE A 34 7.40 10.99 -1.27
N LEU A 35 6.49 11.85 -0.86
CA LEU A 35 5.71 12.70 -1.75
C LEU A 35 6.44 14.03 -1.92
N ARG A 36 6.72 14.39 -3.17
CA ARG A 36 7.18 15.74 -3.53
C ARG A 36 5.98 16.48 -4.11
N PRO A 37 5.41 17.47 -3.40
CA PRO A 37 4.42 18.36 -3.99
C PRO A 37 5.02 19.07 -5.21
N GLN A 38 4.21 19.37 -6.22
CA GLN A 38 4.66 20.15 -7.36
C GLN A 38 5.23 21.51 -6.89
N GLY A 39 6.44 21.84 -7.32
CA GLY A 39 7.14 23.09 -6.95
C GLY A 39 8.30 22.89 -5.96
N LYS A 40 8.64 23.97 -5.22
CA LYS A 40 9.76 24.02 -4.25
C LYS A 40 9.34 23.68 -2.82
N ALA A 41 8.17 23.07 -2.62
CA ALA A 41 7.73 22.72 -1.27
C ALA A 41 8.55 21.55 -0.71
N ALA A 42 8.74 21.54 0.61
CA ALA A 42 9.44 20.47 1.29
C ALA A 42 8.73 19.12 1.03
N PRO A 43 9.48 18.03 0.83
CA PRO A 43 8.88 16.72 0.70
C PRO A 43 8.14 16.29 1.98
N PHE A 44 7.21 15.35 1.83
CA PHE A 44 6.54 14.67 2.94
C PHE A 44 6.87 13.18 2.87
N LEU A 45 7.06 12.57 4.02
CA LEU A 45 7.10 11.11 4.13
C LEU A 45 5.74 10.64 4.65
N VAL A 46 5.01 9.88 3.84
CA VAL A 46 3.78 9.20 4.26
C VAL A 46 4.10 7.74 4.53
N THR A 47 3.90 7.28 5.76
CA THR A 47 4.03 5.89 6.15
C THR A 47 2.68 5.32 6.56
N ASN A 48 2.42 4.07 6.20
CA ASN A 48 1.29 3.31 6.73
C ASN A 48 1.81 2.29 7.75
N MET A 49 1.05 1.98 8.81
CA MET A 49 1.33 0.90 9.73
C MET A 49 0.08 0.09 10.11
N HIS A 50 0.30 -1.16 10.49
CA HIS A 50 -0.72 -1.97 11.14
C HIS A 50 -0.08 -2.68 12.33
N LEU A 51 -0.36 -2.20 13.55
CA LEU A 51 0.09 -2.87 14.78
C LEU A 51 -0.64 -4.20 14.93
N LYS A 52 0.00 -5.17 15.57
CA LYS A 52 -0.60 -6.49 15.73
C LYS A 52 -1.85 -6.38 16.61
N SER A 53 -2.97 -6.95 16.15
CA SER A 53 -4.23 -7.00 16.90
C SER A 53 -4.21 -8.05 18.01
N ARG A 54 -3.48 -9.15 17.80
CA ARG A 54 -3.15 -10.20 18.79
C ARG A 54 -1.76 -10.77 18.54
N VAL A 55 -1.03 -11.05 19.62
CA VAL A 55 0.23 -11.80 19.60
C VAL A 55 0.08 -12.96 20.58
N GLN A 56 0.50 -14.16 20.20
CA GLN A 56 0.50 -15.30 21.12
C GLN A 56 1.46 -14.99 22.27
N GLU A 57 1.02 -15.19 23.51
CA GLU A 57 1.81 -14.82 24.71
C GLU A 57 3.23 -15.40 24.70
N LYS A 58 3.40 -16.63 24.22
CA LYS A 58 4.71 -17.28 24.05
C LYS A 58 5.68 -16.58 23.06
N LEU A 59 5.18 -15.64 22.26
CA LEU A 59 5.96 -14.85 21.31
C LEU A 59 6.31 -13.45 21.87
N LEU A 60 5.77 -13.08 23.03
CA LEU A 60 6.14 -11.85 23.70
C LEU A 60 7.55 -11.99 24.31
N PRO A 61 8.37 -10.93 24.29
CA PRO A 61 9.61 -10.90 25.05
C PRO A 61 9.37 -11.19 26.53
N ALA A 62 10.33 -11.85 27.19
CA ALA A 62 10.21 -12.20 28.60
C ALA A 62 9.95 -10.95 29.47
N GLY A 63 8.89 -10.98 30.26
CA GLY A 63 8.49 -9.87 31.14
C GLY A 63 7.75 -8.72 30.45
N MET A 64 7.46 -8.83 29.15
CA MET A 64 6.70 -7.83 28.41
C MET A 64 5.25 -8.28 28.28
N ASP A 65 4.31 -7.48 28.80
CA ASP A 65 2.89 -7.69 28.54
C ASP A 65 2.50 -7.19 27.14
N TYR A 66 1.26 -7.46 26.77
CA TYR A 66 0.76 -7.12 25.45
C TYR A 66 0.66 -5.61 25.18
N THR A 67 0.38 -4.81 26.21
CA THR A 67 0.28 -3.34 26.10
C THR A 67 1.66 -2.74 25.91
N ALA A 68 2.62 -3.12 26.74
CA ALA A 68 4.03 -2.73 26.62
C ALA A 68 4.61 -3.13 25.26
N PHE A 69 4.22 -4.31 24.74
CA PHE A 69 4.61 -4.73 23.40
C PHE A 69 4.06 -3.80 22.30
N LYS A 70 2.80 -3.35 22.40
CA LYS A 70 2.25 -2.38 21.44
C LYS A 70 2.93 -1.02 21.52
N HIS A 71 3.25 -0.55 22.72
CA HIS A 71 4.03 0.69 22.90
C HIS A 71 5.40 0.57 22.25
N PHE A 72 6.08 -0.55 22.45
CA PHE A 72 7.34 -0.87 21.80
C PHE A 72 7.22 -0.85 20.27
N GLN A 73 6.17 -1.47 19.70
CA GLN A 73 5.94 -1.45 18.26
C GLN A 73 5.69 -0.04 17.70
N LEU A 74 4.87 0.75 18.40
CA LEU A 74 4.56 2.13 18.04
C LEU A 74 5.83 3.00 18.06
N GLU A 75 6.59 2.93 19.14
CA GLU A 75 7.84 3.67 19.33
C GLU A 75 8.84 3.38 18.20
N HIS A 76 9.10 2.10 17.94
CA HIS A 76 10.08 1.69 16.92
C HIS A 76 9.67 2.13 15.51
N PHE A 77 8.38 2.10 15.21
CA PHE A 77 7.88 2.57 13.93
C PHE A 77 8.03 4.08 13.78
N LEU A 78 7.57 4.86 14.76
CA LEU A 78 7.64 6.32 14.72
C LEU A 78 9.10 6.80 14.69
N LEU A 79 9.98 6.16 15.46
CA LEU A 79 11.41 6.42 15.46
C LEU A 79 12.03 6.15 14.08
N ALA A 80 11.65 5.05 13.43
CA ALA A 80 12.16 4.74 12.10
C ALA A 80 11.62 5.67 11.01
N ALA A 81 10.33 6.04 11.08
CA ALA A 81 9.75 7.03 10.17
C ALA A 81 10.46 8.39 10.31
N ARG A 82 10.71 8.82 11.56
CA ARG A 82 11.50 10.02 11.86
C ARG A 82 12.91 9.94 11.29
N SER A 83 13.62 8.85 11.60
CA SER A 83 15.01 8.66 11.18
C SER A 83 15.14 8.61 9.66
N ALA A 84 14.18 7.98 8.97
CA ALA A 84 14.14 7.97 7.51
C ALA A 84 13.93 9.38 6.94
N ALA A 85 13.00 10.16 7.50
CA ALA A 85 12.81 11.55 7.07
C ALA A 85 14.08 12.39 7.27
N GLU A 86 14.74 12.28 8.42
CA GLU A 86 15.97 13.00 8.73
C GLU A 86 17.15 12.58 7.85
N GLN A 87 17.33 11.28 7.59
CA GLN A 87 18.43 10.78 6.78
C GLN A 87 18.29 11.13 5.30
N TYR A 88 17.09 11.03 4.73
CA TYR A 88 16.90 11.14 3.29
C TYR A 88 16.52 12.54 2.82
N ALA A 89 15.87 13.33 3.66
CA ALA A 89 15.47 14.69 3.34
C ALA A 89 15.25 15.50 4.64
N PRO A 90 16.32 16.03 5.26
CA PRO A 90 16.21 16.87 6.46
C PRO A 90 15.16 17.98 6.29
N GLY A 91 14.33 18.18 7.31
CA GLY A 91 13.20 19.13 7.25
C GLY A 91 11.93 18.59 6.58
N THR A 92 11.88 17.29 6.26
CA THR A 92 10.66 16.60 5.81
C THR A 92 9.67 16.43 6.94
N SER A 93 8.40 16.79 6.70
CA SER A 93 7.30 16.42 7.59
C SER A 93 6.94 14.95 7.40
N VAL A 94 6.54 14.29 8.48
CA VAL A 94 6.19 12.86 8.46
C VAL A 94 4.71 12.71 8.80
N LEU A 95 4.01 11.92 7.99
CA LEU A 95 2.64 11.48 8.22
C LEU A 95 2.66 9.98 8.39
N CYS A 96 2.22 9.53 9.55
CA CYS A 96 2.07 8.13 9.89
C CYS A 96 0.56 7.84 9.94
N CYS A 97 0.08 6.89 9.16
CA CYS A 97 -1.33 6.50 9.10
C CYS A 97 -1.45 5.01 9.43
N GLY A 98 -2.65 4.56 9.83
CA GLY A 98 -2.94 3.14 9.91
C GLY A 98 -3.80 2.73 11.08
N ASP A 99 -3.77 1.44 11.40
CA ASP A 99 -4.48 0.84 12.54
C ASP A 99 -3.46 0.46 13.63
N MET A 100 -3.54 1.12 14.79
CA MET A 100 -2.70 0.81 15.95
C MET A 100 -3.24 -0.36 16.77
N ASN A 101 -4.46 -0.84 16.51
CA ASN A 101 -5.16 -1.76 17.39
C ASN A 101 -5.12 -1.28 18.87
N LEU A 102 -4.96 0.03 19.09
CA LEU A 102 -4.71 0.66 20.37
C LEU A 102 -5.35 2.04 20.35
N CYS A 103 -6.03 2.40 21.43
CA CYS A 103 -6.67 3.71 21.55
C CYS A 103 -5.72 4.70 22.22
N LEU A 104 -5.28 5.72 21.48
CA LEU A 104 -4.41 6.77 22.04
C LEU A 104 -5.09 7.49 23.22
N LEU A 105 -6.37 7.85 23.08
CA LEU A 105 -7.11 8.57 24.12
C LEU A 105 -7.29 7.76 25.41
N GLY A 106 -7.32 6.43 25.30
CA GLY A 106 -7.48 5.52 26.44
C GLY A 106 -6.16 4.95 26.98
N ASP A 107 -5.02 5.31 26.38
CA ASP A 107 -3.72 4.74 26.69
C ASP A 107 -2.65 5.86 26.86
N PRO A 108 -2.38 6.28 28.11
CA PRO A 108 -1.40 7.31 28.41
C PRO A 108 0.02 6.95 27.95
N GLY A 109 0.39 5.67 27.96
CA GLY A 109 1.72 5.22 27.56
C GLY A 109 1.94 5.41 26.06
N ALA A 110 0.97 5.02 25.24
CA ALA A 110 1.02 5.25 23.80
C ALA A 110 0.98 6.74 23.45
N SER A 111 0.15 7.52 24.15
CA SER A 111 0.11 8.98 23.99
C SER A 111 1.47 9.61 24.32
N GLN A 112 2.14 9.14 25.37
CA GLN A 112 3.47 9.61 25.74
C GLN A 112 4.50 9.29 24.66
N VAL A 113 4.51 8.07 24.11
CA VAL A 113 5.39 7.67 22.99
C VAL A 113 5.22 8.59 21.77
N VAL A 114 3.97 8.91 21.40
CA VAL A 114 3.66 9.83 20.30
C VAL A 114 4.26 11.21 20.55
N MET A 115 4.05 11.76 21.76
CA MET A 115 4.54 13.09 22.15
C MET A 115 6.07 13.14 22.24
N ASP A 116 6.72 12.14 22.84
CA ASP A 116 8.17 12.07 23.02
C ASP A 116 8.92 12.04 21.68
N LEU A 117 8.30 11.44 20.66
CA LEU A 117 8.84 11.39 19.30
C LEU A 117 8.47 12.61 18.44
N GLY A 118 7.72 13.57 19.01
CA GLY A 118 7.32 14.82 18.37
C GLY A 118 6.20 14.66 17.33
N PHE A 119 5.42 13.57 17.42
CA PHE A 119 4.22 13.37 16.62
C PHE A 119 3.00 13.93 17.36
N GLN A 120 1.95 14.24 16.60
CA GLN A 120 0.65 14.68 17.10
C GLN A 120 -0.44 13.92 16.35
N ASP A 121 -1.49 13.47 17.06
CA ASP A 121 -2.69 13.00 16.39
C ASP A 121 -3.38 14.20 15.72
N THR A 122 -3.67 14.06 14.43
CA THR A 122 -4.37 15.09 13.67
C THR A 122 -5.83 15.27 14.10
N GLY A 123 -6.33 14.39 14.98
CA GLY A 123 -7.72 14.45 15.44
C GLY A 123 -8.71 14.19 14.32
N ALA A 124 -8.25 13.57 13.23
CA ALA A 124 -9.08 13.11 12.13
C ALA A 124 -9.90 11.91 12.59
N THR A 125 -10.84 12.13 13.49
CA THR A 125 -11.89 11.19 13.84
C THR A 125 -13.12 11.52 13.02
N SER A 126 -13.85 10.49 12.64
CA SER A 126 -15.18 10.62 12.07
C SER A 126 -16.09 11.33 13.07
N ALA A 127 -16.77 12.37 12.60
CA ALA A 127 -17.63 13.22 13.40
C ALA A 127 -18.75 12.41 14.07
N GLY A 128 -18.93 12.64 15.38
CA GLY A 128 -20.22 12.46 16.06
C GLY A 128 -20.63 11.04 16.41
N GLY A 129 -20.23 10.56 17.58
CA GLY A 129 -20.86 9.41 18.20
C GLY A 129 -20.01 8.82 19.33
N THR A 130 -20.66 8.12 20.26
CA THR A 130 -20.05 7.26 21.31
C THR A 130 -19.31 6.06 20.72
N ALA A 131 -18.72 6.22 19.53
CA ALA A 131 -18.03 5.17 18.82
C ALA A 131 -16.87 4.67 19.70
N PRO A 132 -16.66 3.35 19.77
CA PRO A 132 -15.57 2.76 20.54
C PRO A 132 -14.26 3.43 20.14
N SER A 133 -13.52 3.88 21.16
CA SER A 133 -12.10 4.24 21.19
C SER A 133 -11.37 3.99 19.85
N PRO A 134 -11.08 5.02 19.06
CA PRO A 134 -10.65 4.83 17.69
C PRO A 134 -9.22 4.26 17.66
N VAL A 135 -9.09 3.09 17.03
CA VAL A 135 -7.82 2.37 16.89
C VAL A 135 -7.03 2.79 15.64
N ASP A 136 -7.73 3.34 14.65
CA ASP A 136 -7.14 3.98 13.48
C ASP A 136 -6.54 5.34 13.86
N PHE A 137 -5.57 5.83 13.09
CA PHE A 137 -4.94 7.12 13.36
C PHE A 137 -4.36 7.78 12.12
N ILE A 138 -4.15 9.09 12.24
CA ILE A 138 -3.24 9.85 11.36
C ILE A 138 -2.40 10.74 12.28
N LEU A 139 -1.15 10.32 12.50
CA LEU A 139 -0.14 11.01 13.30
C LEU A 139 0.72 11.87 12.38
N ALA A 140 0.95 13.12 12.75
CA ALA A 140 1.79 14.05 12.01
C ALA A 140 2.95 14.52 12.87
N ARG A 141 4.16 14.50 12.30
CA ARG A 141 5.32 15.23 12.81
C ARG A 141 5.66 16.31 11.79
N SER A 142 5.36 17.55 12.13
CA SER A 142 5.69 18.69 11.30
C SER A 142 7.17 19.05 11.50
N ALA A 143 7.92 19.15 10.42
CA ALA A 143 9.10 20.02 10.47
C ALA A 143 8.64 21.44 10.83
N PRO A 144 9.45 22.25 11.52
CA PRO A 144 9.06 23.59 11.93
C PRO A 144 8.41 24.38 10.78
N GLY A 145 7.15 24.79 10.96
CA GLY A 145 6.43 25.63 10.00
C GLY A 145 5.96 24.96 8.70
N THR A 146 5.85 23.62 8.62
CA THR A 146 5.52 22.94 7.34
C THR A 146 4.12 22.36 7.23
N VAL A 147 3.56 21.71 8.25
CA VAL A 147 2.25 21.03 8.12
C VAL A 147 1.36 21.39 9.30
N VAL A 148 0.13 21.81 9.01
CA VAL A 148 -0.93 22.04 10.01
C VAL A 148 -2.18 21.35 9.54
N ALA A 149 -2.78 20.52 10.40
CA ALA A 149 -4.11 19.96 10.15
C ALA A 149 -5.12 21.12 10.16
N GLN A 150 -5.84 21.33 9.04
CA GLN A 150 -6.79 22.44 8.93
C GLN A 150 -8.14 22.11 9.56
N ALA A 151 -8.60 20.89 9.35
CA ALA A 151 -9.85 20.34 9.87
C ALA A 151 -9.88 18.84 9.56
N ALA A 152 -10.59 18.07 10.39
CA ALA A 152 -11.08 16.77 9.98
C ALA A 152 -11.98 16.97 8.76
N LEU A 153 -11.83 16.13 7.73
CA LEU A 153 -12.78 16.13 6.62
C LEU A 153 -14.13 15.67 7.15
N GLU A 154 -15.19 16.41 6.84
CA GLU A 154 -16.56 15.94 7.09
C GLU A 154 -16.78 14.68 6.27
N LEU A 155 -16.83 13.54 6.96
CA LEU A 155 -17.18 12.27 6.36
C LEU A 155 -18.71 12.14 6.36
N PRO A 156 -19.29 11.39 5.40
CA PRO A 156 -20.71 11.06 5.42
C PRO A 156 -21.10 10.56 6.81
N ALA A 157 -22.24 11.01 7.33
CA ALA A 157 -22.73 10.55 8.63
C ALA A 157 -22.88 9.03 8.60
N ILE A 158 -22.11 8.34 9.43
CA ILE A 158 -22.22 6.90 9.63
C ILE A 158 -23.18 6.69 10.79
N ASP A 159 -24.21 5.88 10.59
CA ASP A 159 -25.11 5.47 11.66
C ASP A 159 -24.39 4.45 12.57
N TYR A 160 -23.75 4.96 13.63
CA TYR A 160 -23.06 4.15 14.64
C TYR A 160 -23.99 3.28 15.48
N THR A 161 -25.32 3.44 15.36
CA THR A 161 -26.25 2.53 16.04
C THR A 161 -26.29 1.16 15.36
N GLN A 162 -25.83 1.06 14.11
CA GLN A 162 -25.68 -0.18 13.40
C GLN A 162 -24.27 -0.73 13.55
N GLN A 163 -24.16 -2.03 13.83
CA GLN A 163 -22.87 -2.72 13.85
C GLN A 163 -22.23 -2.65 12.45
N LEU A 164 -20.94 -2.34 12.40
CA LEU A 164 -20.13 -2.41 11.18
C LEU A 164 -19.46 -3.80 11.05
N PRO A 165 -19.20 -4.29 9.82
CA PRO A 165 -19.66 -3.73 8.54
C PRO A 165 -21.17 -3.93 8.35
N ASN A 166 -21.80 -3.11 7.51
CA ASN A 166 -23.23 -3.22 7.17
C ASN A 166 -23.49 -2.92 5.68
N ALA A 167 -24.77 -2.90 5.26
CA ALA A 167 -25.16 -2.70 3.87
C ALA A 167 -24.72 -1.34 3.30
N SER A 168 -24.58 -0.32 4.14
CA SER A 168 -24.20 1.05 3.75
C SER A 168 -22.71 1.31 3.89
N TYR A 169 -21.98 0.45 4.62
CA TYR A 169 -20.57 0.68 4.95
C TYR A 169 -19.79 -0.64 5.01
N PRO A 170 -18.84 -0.87 4.07
CA PRO A 170 -18.27 -2.20 3.81
C PRO A 170 -17.13 -2.61 4.76
N SER A 171 -16.79 -1.78 5.75
CA SER A 171 -15.64 -1.95 6.65
C SER A 171 -16.08 -1.86 8.10
N ASP A 172 -15.48 -2.65 8.98
CA ASP A 172 -15.61 -2.51 10.43
C ASP A 172 -14.83 -1.30 10.99
N HIS A 173 -13.89 -0.76 10.22
CA HIS A 173 -13.15 0.46 10.52
C HIS A 173 -13.72 1.68 9.80
N VAL A 174 -13.83 2.79 10.51
CA VAL A 174 -14.26 4.06 9.94
C VAL A 174 -13.08 4.79 9.28
N LEU A 175 -13.29 5.28 8.06
CA LEU A 175 -12.30 6.06 7.33
C LEU A 175 -11.84 7.25 8.17
N ARG A 176 -10.54 7.49 8.21
CA ARG A 176 -9.97 8.75 8.73
C ARG A 176 -9.46 9.58 7.57
N ALA A 177 -9.82 10.85 7.55
CA ALA A 177 -9.40 11.78 6.51
C ALA A 177 -9.08 13.14 7.13
N VAL A 178 -7.91 13.67 6.78
CA VAL A 178 -7.43 14.97 7.26
C VAL A 178 -7.10 15.87 6.08
N LYS A 179 -7.52 17.13 6.14
CA LYS A 179 -7.03 18.16 5.24
C LYS A 179 -5.79 18.80 5.85
N LEU A 180 -4.65 18.63 5.21
CA LEU A 180 -3.39 19.21 5.64
C LEU A 180 -3.10 20.50 4.86
N ARG A 181 -2.68 21.54 5.58
CA ARG A 181 -2.13 22.74 4.98
C ARG A 181 -0.63 22.77 5.13
N LEU A 182 0.02 23.05 4.01
CA LEU A 182 1.44 23.30 3.98
C LEU A 182 1.71 24.76 4.36
N MET A 183 2.21 24.98 5.58
CA MET A 183 2.65 26.29 6.04
C MET A 183 3.97 26.64 5.32
N GLY A 184 4.17 27.92 4.98
CA GLY A 184 5.33 28.37 4.20
C GLY A 184 5.13 28.46 2.68
N MET A 185 3.98 28.02 2.14
CA MET A 185 3.62 28.27 0.73
C MET A 185 2.88 29.60 0.49
N GLN A 186 2.61 30.41 1.52
CA GLN A 186 2.00 31.72 1.32
C GLN A 186 3.01 32.70 0.70
N ALA A 187 2.75 33.05 -0.57
CA ALA A 187 3.25 34.20 -1.31
C ALA A 187 4.69 34.14 -1.88
N ARG A 188 5.00 33.12 -2.70
CA ARG A 188 5.89 33.34 -3.87
C ARG A 188 5.17 33.33 -5.22
N THR A 189 3.85 33.31 -5.19
CA THR A 189 2.95 33.29 -6.36
C THR A 189 2.78 34.65 -7.06
N GLN A 190 3.63 35.65 -6.78
CA GLN A 190 3.69 36.92 -7.53
C GLN A 190 5.04 37.15 -8.25
N ALA A 191 5.97 36.20 -8.20
CA ALA A 191 7.09 36.23 -9.15
C ALA A 191 6.61 35.56 -10.45
N ALA A 192 6.71 36.30 -11.55
CA ALA A 192 6.23 35.99 -12.89
C ALA A 192 6.23 34.49 -13.24
N ALA A 193 5.13 34.05 -13.88
CA ALA A 193 5.05 32.72 -14.49
C ALA A 193 6.34 32.44 -15.25
N PRO A 194 7.07 31.34 -14.95
CA PRO A 194 8.20 30.96 -15.75
C PRO A 194 7.67 30.69 -17.16
N VAL A 195 8.20 31.45 -18.12
CA VAL A 195 8.09 31.14 -19.54
C VAL A 195 8.49 29.68 -19.70
N GLY A 196 7.57 28.87 -20.22
CA GLY A 196 7.71 27.43 -20.29
C GLY A 196 9.02 27.04 -20.96
N ASP A 197 9.83 26.30 -20.23
CA ASP A 197 10.91 25.51 -20.79
C ASP A 197 10.27 24.19 -21.26
N PRO A 198 10.13 23.94 -22.57
CA PRO A 198 9.45 22.76 -23.11
C PRO A 198 10.21 21.45 -22.85
N ASP A 199 11.42 21.50 -22.28
CA ASP A 199 12.30 20.34 -22.12
C ASP A 199 12.34 19.75 -20.69
N ILE A 200 11.40 20.10 -19.81
CA ILE A 200 11.30 19.44 -18.50
C ILE A 200 10.46 18.16 -18.65
N PRO A 201 11.07 16.96 -18.59
CA PRO A 201 10.32 15.71 -18.68
C PRO A 201 9.31 15.65 -17.53
N TYR A 202 8.04 15.40 -17.88
CA TYR A 202 6.98 15.16 -16.91
C TYR A 202 7.46 14.14 -15.86
N PRO A 203 7.18 14.35 -14.56
CA PRO A 203 7.55 13.37 -13.55
C PRO A 203 6.88 12.03 -13.90
N PRO A 204 7.55 10.90 -13.66
CA PRO A 204 7.09 9.59 -14.12
C PRO A 204 5.64 9.36 -13.70
N SER A 205 4.82 9.13 -14.71
CA SER A 205 3.37 8.93 -14.66
C SER A 205 2.97 7.88 -13.63
N ILE A 206 1.72 7.97 -13.19
CA ILE A 206 0.98 7.01 -12.33
C ILE A 206 1.30 5.53 -12.66
N VAL A 207 1.66 5.24 -13.92
CA VAL A 207 2.22 3.99 -14.43
C VAL A 207 3.31 3.40 -13.53
N ILE A 208 4.31 4.19 -13.13
CA ILE A 208 5.47 3.68 -12.38
C ILE A 208 5.07 3.25 -10.97
N VAL A 209 4.20 4.04 -10.32
CA VAL A 209 3.68 3.70 -8.99
C VAL A 209 2.83 2.42 -9.08
N PHE A 210 2.04 2.28 -10.13
CA PHE A 210 1.21 1.09 -10.36
C PHE A 210 2.05 -0.16 -10.62
N VAL A 211 3.10 -0.07 -11.45
CA VAL A 211 4.05 -1.17 -11.70
C VAL A 211 4.79 -1.57 -10.43
N ALA A 212 5.21 -0.60 -9.60
CA ALA A 212 5.86 -0.89 -8.33
C ALA A 212 4.92 -1.60 -7.33
N ILE A 213 3.64 -1.22 -7.30
CA ILE A 213 2.62 -1.89 -6.48
C ILE A 213 2.40 -3.32 -6.96
N ILE A 214 2.24 -3.55 -8.27
CA ILE A 214 2.07 -4.89 -8.85
C ILE A 214 3.29 -5.77 -8.56
N ALA A 215 4.51 -5.25 -8.75
CA ALA A 215 5.73 -5.98 -8.46
C ALA A 215 5.83 -6.36 -6.97
N THR A 216 5.40 -5.47 -6.08
CA THR A 216 5.36 -5.73 -4.64
C THR A 216 4.36 -6.83 -4.29
N ILE A 217 3.15 -6.80 -4.88
CA ILE A 217 2.13 -7.83 -4.68
C ILE A 217 2.63 -9.19 -5.18
N LEU A 218 3.21 -9.25 -6.38
CA LEU A 218 3.81 -10.47 -6.94
C LEU A 218 4.92 -11.03 -6.03
N PHE A 219 5.78 -10.17 -5.52
CA PHE A 219 6.84 -10.58 -4.60
C PHE A 219 6.30 -11.19 -3.30
N VAL A 220 5.26 -10.60 -2.72
CA VAL A 220 4.58 -11.15 -1.54
C VAL A 220 3.97 -12.52 -1.83
N ILE A 221 3.30 -12.67 -2.98
CA ILE A 221 2.73 -13.97 -3.41
C ILE A 221 3.83 -15.04 -3.54
N ILE A 222 4.99 -14.70 -4.11
CA ILE A 222 6.13 -15.61 -4.23
C ILE A 222 6.62 -16.06 -2.85
N ILE A 223 6.79 -15.13 -1.90
CA ILE A 223 7.25 -15.48 -0.54
C ILE A 223 6.24 -16.41 0.16
N ILE A 224 4.94 -16.11 0.07
CA ILE A 224 3.90 -16.97 0.66
C ILE A 224 3.94 -18.37 0.04
N THR A 225 4.09 -18.45 -1.28
CA THR A 225 4.17 -19.73 -2.01
C THR A 225 5.37 -20.56 -1.57
N ILE A 226 6.55 -19.93 -1.45
CA ILE A 226 7.76 -20.59 -0.94
C ILE A 226 7.54 -21.08 0.50
N GLY A 227 6.95 -20.25 1.36
CA GLY A 227 6.65 -20.61 2.75
C GLY A 227 5.74 -21.85 2.85
N ILE A 228 4.69 -21.91 2.03
CA ILE A 228 3.80 -23.07 1.94
C ILE A 228 4.57 -24.31 1.45
N MET A 229 5.42 -24.19 0.42
CA MET A 229 6.23 -25.31 -0.06
C MET A 229 7.15 -25.86 1.03
N VAL A 230 7.82 -25.00 1.79
CA VAL A 230 8.71 -25.44 2.89
C VAL A 230 7.93 -26.20 3.97
N ILE A 231 6.73 -25.72 4.34
CA ILE A 231 5.87 -26.41 5.33
C ILE A 231 5.45 -27.79 4.82
N VAL A 232 5.06 -27.87 3.54
CA VAL A 232 4.64 -29.13 2.90
C VAL A 232 5.81 -30.11 2.84
N ILE A 233 6.98 -29.69 2.36
CA ILE A 233 8.18 -30.53 2.28
C ILE A 233 8.57 -31.04 3.67
N ASN A 234 8.60 -30.17 4.69
CA ASN A 234 8.91 -30.60 6.06
C ASN A 234 7.87 -31.57 6.61
N SER A 235 6.59 -31.41 6.27
CA SER A 235 5.54 -32.34 6.67
C SER A 235 5.70 -33.71 6.00
N ILE A 236 6.16 -33.75 4.76
CA ILE A 236 6.44 -34.98 4.01
C ILE A 236 7.65 -35.70 4.61
N ILE A 237 8.74 -34.99 4.86
CA ILE A 237 9.99 -35.56 5.42
C ILE A 237 9.73 -36.17 6.81
N ARG A 238 8.85 -35.55 7.60
CA ARG A 238 8.53 -36.01 8.97
C ARG A 238 7.40 -37.04 9.02
N ALA A 239 6.69 -37.29 7.92
CA ALA A 239 5.60 -38.26 7.93
C ALA A 239 6.16 -39.70 7.87
N PRO A 240 5.62 -40.63 8.67
CA PRO A 240 5.90 -42.05 8.49
C PRO A 240 5.45 -42.51 7.08
N PRO A 241 6.00 -43.62 6.54
CA PRO A 241 5.74 -44.07 5.18
C PRO A 241 4.22 -44.12 4.88
N PRO A 242 3.79 -43.55 3.75
CA PRO A 242 2.40 -43.17 3.55
C PRO A 242 1.48 -44.38 3.38
N SER A 243 0.34 -44.38 4.08
CA SER A 243 -0.86 -45.06 3.61
C SER A 243 -1.43 -44.32 2.38
N SER A 244 -2.16 -45.01 1.52
CA SER A 244 -2.62 -44.55 0.19
C SER A 244 -3.29 -43.17 0.14
N THR A 245 -3.84 -42.68 1.25
CA THR A 245 -4.49 -41.36 1.39
C THR A 245 -3.53 -40.17 1.42
N SER A 246 -2.27 -40.36 1.84
CA SER A 246 -1.29 -39.27 1.93
C SER A 246 -0.73 -38.86 0.55
N PHE A 247 -0.72 -39.78 -0.40
CA PHE A 247 -0.24 -39.55 -1.77
C PHE A 247 -1.17 -38.62 -2.56
N SER A 248 -2.49 -38.79 -2.41
CA SER A 248 -3.48 -37.95 -3.09
C SER A 248 -3.44 -36.48 -2.64
N ARG A 249 -3.17 -36.22 -1.35
CA ARG A 249 -3.01 -34.85 -0.83
C ARG A 249 -1.76 -34.16 -1.38
N LEU A 250 -0.69 -34.92 -1.59
CA LEU A 250 0.55 -34.44 -2.17
C LEU A 250 0.36 -33.98 -3.63
N ILE A 251 -0.38 -34.77 -4.41
CA ILE A 251 -0.71 -34.46 -5.80
C ILE A 251 -1.54 -33.18 -5.89
N ILE A 252 -2.55 -33.02 -5.03
CA ILE A 252 -3.39 -31.81 -5.01
C ILE A 252 -2.56 -30.55 -4.73
N VAL A 253 -1.65 -30.61 -3.75
CA VAL A 253 -0.77 -29.47 -3.42
C VAL A 253 0.18 -29.16 -4.57
N ALA A 254 0.77 -30.18 -5.21
CA ALA A 254 1.64 -29.98 -6.36
C ALA A 254 0.92 -29.34 -7.56
N ILE A 255 -0.35 -29.72 -7.80
CA ILE A 255 -1.20 -29.12 -8.84
C ILE A 255 -1.47 -27.65 -8.53
N ILE A 256 -1.85 -27.33 -7.28
CA ILE A 256 -2.15 -25.93 -6.88
C ILE A 256 -0.90 -25.05 -7.02
N VAL A 257 0.26 -25.52 -6.57
CA VAL A 257 1.54 -24.78 -6.70
C VAL A 257 1.90 -24.58 -8.17
N SER A 258 1.68 -25.58 -9.02
CA SER A 258 1.95 -25.48 -10.47
C SER A 258 1.04 -24.44 -11.14
N ILE A 259 -0.26 -24.42 -10.81
CA ILE A 259 -1.22 -23.44 -11.34
C ILE A 259 -0.81 -22.01 -10.95
N ILE A 260 -0.47 -21.78 -9.67
CA ILE A 260 -0.03 -20.47 -9.18
C ILE A 260 1.25 -20.01 -9.89
N THR A 261 2.20 -20.93 -10.07
CA THR A 261 3.48 -20.63 -10.74
C THR A 261 3.27 -20.28 -12.21
N ILE A 262 2.44 -21.04 -12.93
CA ILE A 262 2.09 -20.76 -14.34
C ILE A 262 1.40 -19.40 -14.47
N PHE A 263 0.49 -19.06 -13.55
CA PHE A 263 -0.20 -17.77 -13.55
C PHE A 263 0.78 -16.61 -13.33
N ALA A 264 1.68 -16.72 -12.35
CA ALA A 264 2.68 -15.69 -12.05
C ALA A 264 3.65 -15.47 -13.23
N VAL A 265 4.12 -16.54 -13.88
CA VAL A 265 4.99 -16.45 -15.07
C VAL A 265 4.26 -15.80 -16.24
N ARG A 266 3.01 -16.18 -16.51
CA ARG A 266 2.23 -15.58 -17.61
C ARG A 266 1.93 -14.10 -17.40
N VAL A 267 1.61 -13.69 -16.17
CA VAL A 267 1.43 -12.26 -15.83
C VAL A 267 2.75 -11.49 -16.01
N SER A 268 3.88 -12.07 -15.60
CA SER A 268 5.20 -11.46 -15.80
C SER A 268 5.57 -11.30 -17.28
N ASN A 269 5.07 -12.17 -18.16
CA ASN A 269 5.37 -12.13 -19.59
C ASN A 269 4.47 -11.17 -20.39
N GLY A 270 3.31 -10.77 -19.86
CA GLY A 270 2.42 -9.79 -20.52
C GLY A 270 2.86 -8.33 -20.34
N ILE A 271 3.64 -8.03 -19.29
CA ILE A 271 4.13 -6.67 -18.99
C ILE A 271 5.17 -6.17 -20.02
N PRO A 272 6.14 -6.99 -20.49
CA PRO A 272 7.04 -6.61 -21.58
C PRO A 272 6.32 -6.27 -22.89
N ALA A 273 5.31 -7.05 -23.30
CA ALA A 273 4.58 -6.78 -24.54
C ALA A 273 3.84 -5.43 -24.49
N ALA A 274 3.21 -5.09 -23.36
CA ALA A 274 2.58 -3.78 -23.19
C ALA A 274 3.59 -2.62 -23.18
N ARG A 275 4.82 -2.87 -22.71
CA ARG A 275 5.90 -1.89 -22.69
C ARG A 275 6.51 -1.68 -24.08
N ASP A 276 6.77 -2.76 -24.80
CA ASP A 276 7.47 -2.75 -26.08
C ASP A 276 6.55 -2.31 -27.23
N GLU A 277 5.25 -2.62 -27.15
CA GLU A 277 4.28 -2.28 -28.20
C GLU A 277 3.61 -0.91 -28.00
N PHE A 278 3.43 -0.45 -26.75
CA PHE A 278 2.67 0.77 -26.43
C PHE A 278 3.48 1.82 -25.68
N ASP A 279 4.81 1.69 -25.57
CA ASP A 279 5.69 2.62 -24.84
C ASP A 279 5.25 2.94 -23.40
N CYS A 280 4.46 2.06 -22.77
CA CYS A 280 3.76 2.30 -21.50
C CYS A 280 2.81 3.51 -21.50
N ASP A 281 2.32 3.93 -22.68
CA ASP A 281 1.34 4.98 -22.86
C ASP A 281 -0.09 4.41 -22.83
N PHE A 282 -0.76 4.62 -21.70
CA PHE A 282 -2.15 4.18 -21.52
C PHE A 282 -3.15 4.89 -22.44
N SER A 283 -2.78 6.02 -23.06
CA SER A 283 -3.64 6.66 -24.05
C SER A 283 -3.76 5.83 -25.33
N GLN A 284 -2.70 5.10 -25.72
CA GLN A 284 -2.72 4.19 -26.85
C GLN A 284 -3.59 2.95 -26.57
N LEU A 285 -3.55 2.45 -25.33
CA LEU A 285 -4.45 1.39 -24.88
C LEU A 285 -5.91 1.86 -24.83
N ALA A 286 -6.17 3.11 -24.40
CA ALA A 286 -7.51 3.68 -24.42
C ALA A 286 -8.05 3.87 -25.85
N ALA A 287 -7.18 4.19 -26.81
CA ALA A 287 -7.52 4.29 -28.23
C ALA A 287 -7.92 2.95 -28.86
N ALA A 288 -7.68 1.82 -28.19
CA ALA A 288 -8.18 0.51 -28.61
C ALA A 288 -9.70 0.36 -28.40
N ARG A 289 -10.37 1.31 -27.74
CA ARG A 289 -11.83 1.37 -27.68
C ARG A 289 -12.37 1.81 -29.05
N LEU A 290 -13.31 1.03 -29.58
CA LEU A 290 -14.03 1.35 -30.80
C LEU A 290 -15.18 2.32 -30.50
N ASP A 291 -15.33 3.35 -31.32
CA ASP A 291 -16.49 4.26 -31.26
C ASP A 291 -17.77 3.53 -31.70
N ASP A 292 -17.66 2.67 -32.73
CA ASP A 292 -18.72 1.81 -33.24
C ASP A 292 -18.42 0.34 -32.92
N PRO A 293 -19.11 -0.29 -31.94
CA PRO A 293 -18.84 -1.66 -31.54
C PRO A 293 -19.11 -2.67 -32.66
N VAL A 294 -18.17 -3.60 -32.88
CA VAL A 294 -18.27 -4.65 -33.93
C VAL A 294 -19.10 -5.85 -33.51
N ALA A 295 -19.38 -5.99 -32.21
CA ALA A 295 -20.22 -7.05 -31.65
C ALA A 295 -20.87 -6.61 -30.33
N GLU A 296 -21.91 -7.32 -29.89
CA GLU A 296 -22.50 -7.09 -28.58
C GLU A 296 -21.55 -7.46 -27.43
N GLY A 297 -21.67 -6.75 -26.31
CA GLY A 297 -20.89 -7.01 -25.09
C GLY A 297 -19.55 -6.29 -25.04
N ILE A 298 -18.81 -6.55 -23.96
CA ILE A 298 -17.59 -5.79 -23.60
C ILE A 298 -16.47 -5.98 -24.63
N LEU A 299 -16.33 -7.18 -25.19
CA LEU A 299 -15.26 -7.46 -26.16
C LEU A 299 -15.50 -6.81 -27.52
N GLY A 300 -16.77 -6.64 -27.93
CA GLY A 300 -17.10 -5.99 -29.20
C GLY A 300 -16.87 -4.48 -29.21
N GLN A 301 -16.60 -3.88 -28.05
CA GLN A 301 -16.23 -2.47 -27.90
C GLN A 301 -14.72 -2.22 -28.00
N ILE A 302 -13.92 -3.28 -28.14
CA ILE A 302 -12.46 -3.20 -28.17
C ILE A 302 -11.95 -3.76 -29.50
N GLU A 303 -10.96 -3.09 -30.09
CA GLU A 303 -10.26 -3.51 -31.29
C GLU A 303 -9.64 -4.90 -31.09
N PRO A 304 -10.10 -5.96 -31.80
CA PRO A 304 -9.70 -7.34 -31.50
C PRO A 304 -8.20 -7.61 -31.61
N SER A 305 -7.50 -6.91 -32.52
CA SER A 305 -6.07 -7.07 -32.74
C SER A 305 -5.21 -6.73 -31.50
N ILE A 306 -5.74 -5.93 -30.56
CA ILE A 306 -5.05 -5.60 -29.30
C ILE A 306 -4.75 -6.84 -28.46
N PHE A 307 -5.63 -7.84 -28.48
CA PHE A 307 -5.45 -9.05 -27.67
C PHE A 307 -4.33 -9.92 -28.20
N ASP A 308 -4.19 -9.97 -29.52
CA ASP A 308 -3.15 -10.76 -30.17
C ASP A 308 -1.79 -10.06 -30.03
N ALA A 309 -1.75 -8.71 -30.18
CA ALA A 309 -0.56 -7.90 -29.93
C ALA A 309 -0.04 -8.05 -28.49
N LEU A 310 -0.94 -8.13 -27.50
CA LEU A 310 -0.60 -8.31 -26.09
C LEU A 310 -0.42 -9.78 -25.67
N GLY A 311 -0.58 -10.75 -26.58
CA GLY A 311 -0.49 -12.18 -26.28
C GLY A 311 -1.55 -12.70 -25.30
N VAL A 312 -2.73 -12.06 -25.27
CA VAL A 312 -3.84 -12.41 -24.37
C VAL A 312 -4.76 -13.41 -25.05
N GLU A 313 -4.46 -14.69 -24.92
CA GLU A 313 -5.28 -15.77 -25.52
C GLU A 313 -6.56 -16.11 -24.72
N PRO A 314 -6.52 -16.24 -23.37
CA PRO A 314 -7.70 -16.73 -22.64
C PRO A 314 -8.85 -15.71 -22.61
N ILE A 315 -10.07 -16.17 -22.91
CA ILE A 315 -11.26 -15.32 -22.98
C ILE A 315 -11.52 -14.52 -21.69
N GLY A 316 -11.29 -15.13 -20.52
CA GLY A 316 -11.44 -14.45 -19.23
C GLY A 316 -10.47 -13.29 -19.04
N HIS A 317 -9.24 -13.42 -19.56
CA HIS A 317 -8.25 -12.34 -19.51
C HIS A 317 -8.58 -11.23 -20.50
N ARG A 318 -9.06 -11.59 -21.71
CA ARG A 318 -9.57 -10.61 -22.68
C ARG A 318 -10.70 -9.77 -22.08
N LEU A 319 -11.64 -10.39 -21.38
CA LEU A 319 -12.75 -9.71 -20.69
C LEU A 319 -12.28 -8.75 -19.59
N LEU A 320 -11.31 -9.17 -18.78
CA LEU A 320 -10.73 -8.33 -17.72
C LEU A 320 -9.97 -7.14 -18.30
N LEU A 321 -9.16 -7.37 -19.32
CA LEU A 321 -8.40 -6.33 -20.01
C LEU A 321 -9.33 -5.32 -20.69
N ALA A 322 -10.35 -5.80 -21.40
CA ALA A 322 -11.35 -4.96 -22.05
C ALA A 322 -12.07 -4.04 -21.06
N ARG A 323 -12.44 -4.54 -19.87
CA ARG A 323 -12.99 -3.69 -18.79
C ARG A 323 -12.02 -2.62 -18.33
N GLY A 324 -10.73 -2.94 -18.27
CA GLY A 324 -9.68 -1.98 -17.95
C GLY A 324 -9.60 -0.87 -19.01
N ILE A 325 -9.53 -1.25 -20.29
CA ILE A 325 -9.46 -0.32 -21.42
C ILE A 325 -10.69 0.62 -21.45
N LEU A 326 -11.90 0.07 -21.32
CA LEU A 326 -13.12 0.88 -21.31
C LEU A 326 -13.16 1.90 -20.16
N ARG A 327 -12.54 1.59 -19.01
CA ARG A 327 -12.41 2.55 -17.90
C ARG A 327 -11.34 3.60 -18.13
N LEU A 328 -10.30 3.29 -18.90
CA LEU A 328 -9.28 4.27 -19.29
C LEU A 328 -9.82 5.26 -20.34
N ALA A 329 -10.73 4.81 -21.19
CA ALA A 329 -11.34 5.59 -22.26
C ALA A 329 -12.65 6.31 -21.85
N ALA A 330 -12.97 6.36 -20.55
CA ALA A 330 -14.15 7.03 -20.00
C ALA A 330 -13.75 8.33 -19.30
#